data_AF-A0A1X0INK6-F1
#
_entry.id   AF-A0A1X0INK6-F1
#
_cell.length_a   1.000
_cell.length_b   1.000
_cell.length_c   1.000
_cell.angle_alpha   90.00
_cell.angle_beta   90.00
_cell.angle_gamma   90.00
#
_symmetry.space_group_name_H-M   'P 1'
#
loop_
_entity.id
_entity.type
_entity.pdbx_description
1 polymer ?
#
loop_
_entity_poly.entity_id
_entity_poly.type
_entity_poly.pdbx_seq_one_letter_code
_entity_poly.pdbx_strand_id
1 'polypeptide(L)'
;MTSLWLDGAGMRHPQIDGGATKDALNAEIVVVGAGITGLVAAVLLARAGKRVLVVEARTPGAVTTGNTTAKVSLLQGSRLSTIAKRHSADLVGQYVEGNREGQAWLAQYCTERGIALQYEDAYSYAQFERGLPTARAEFEAAEAAGLGVSWVDQLDVPFEFRGGVRLADQIQFDPMPFLGALISELHERGGRLMTGQRVYAASTAGGRVSLKLRDAEGGEQVATADHCILATGTPILDRGGFFARLHPSRSYCVAFEVPGSLPRPMMLSVDQPTRSVRYAPTADGERLIVGGGGHTVGRKDSARTSYDELVGWTKRHFPGAQPTHFWSAQDYVPVDELPYVGPLLPGSDQFLVATGFAKWGMTNGVAAALLLAKHLLGGQQARWASAFASWSPHELTGLTTALKINMEVGWHMAAGWVTPVAHRNGQLRDGGGSVSGPPWHMVARSMVDGVERCVSPVCTHLGGVLSWNDAEKSWDCPLHGSRFGPDGTVLEGPATRDLSR
;
A
#
# COMPACT_ATOMS: atom_id res chain seq x y z
N MET A 1 14.39 6.97 9.41
CA MET A 1 13.96 8.25 8.82
C MET A 1 12.47 8.17 8.58
N THR A 2 11.77 9.28 8.76
CA THR A 2 10.30 9.38 8.67
C THR A 2 9.90 9.82 7.27
N SER A 3 8.72 9.42 6.81
CA SER A 3 8.10 9.93 5.59
C SER A 3 7.85 11.44 5.71
N LEU A 4 7.96 12.16 4.59
CA LEU A 4 7.64 13.59 4.51
C LEU A 4 6.25 13.91 5.10
N TRP A 5 5.28 13.03 4.87
CA TRP A 5 3.88 13.25 5.29
C TRP A 5 3.67 13.01 6.79
N LEU A 6 4.49 12.14 7.37
CA LEU A 6 4.39 11.78 8.78
C LEU A 6 5.30 12.64 9.65
N ASP A 7 6.24 13.38 9.04
CA ASP A 7 7.05 14.37 9.74
C ASP A 7 6.26 15.66 9.93
N GLY A 8 6.24 16.20 11.15
CA GLY A 8 5.44 17.39 11.49
C GLY A 8 3.92 17.19 11.50
N ALA A 9 3.39 16.00 11.17
CA ALA A 9 2.00 15.65 11.40
C ALA A 9 1.74 15.58 12.91
N GLY A 10 1.47 16.74 13.50
CA GLY A 10 1.00 16.92 14.87
C GLY A 10 -0.40 16.35 15.05
N MET A 11 -0.66 15.13 14.56
CA MET A 11 -1.83 14.37 14.92
C MET A 11 -1.72 14.08 16.42
N ARG A 12 -2.25 15.01 17.22
CA ARG A 12 -2.83 14.67 18.51
C ARG A 12 -3.93 13.68 18.20
N HIS A 13 -3.57 12.40 18.13
CA HIS A 13 -4.52 11.33 18.00
C HIS A 13 -5.46 11.46 19.20
N PRO A 14 -6.77 11.63 19.00
CA PRO A 14 -7.70 11.33 20.06
C PRO A 14 -7.41 9.88 20.44
N GLN A 15 -6.78 9.67 21.61
CA GLN A 15 -6.97 8.42 22.32
C GLN A 15 -8.48 8.27 22.47
N ILE A 16 -8.96 7.05 22.30
CA ILE A 16 -10.38 6.68 22.38
C ILE A 16 -11.08 7.57 23.44
N ASP A 17 -11.97 8.47 23.00
CA ASP A 17 -12.93 9.10 23.90
C ASP A 17 -13.87 7.98 24.36
N GLY A 18 -13.56 7.42 25.52
CA GLY A 18 -14.36 6.40 26.19
C GLY A 18 -13.52 5.27 26.75
N GLY A 19 -13.45 5.19 28.08
CA GLY A 19 -12.99 3.98 28.76
C GLY A 19 -13.70 2.74 28.20
N ALA A 20 -12.99 1.62 28.17
CA ALA A 20 -13.43 0.35 27.61
C ALA A 20 -14.75 -0.15 28.25
N THR A 21 -15.89 0.32 27.75
CA THR A 21 -17.19 -0.29 28.00
C THR A 21 -17.42 -1.38 26.97
N LYS A 22 -18.13 -2.46 27.32
CA LYS A 22 -18.45 -3.54 26.37
C LYS A 22 -19.23 -3.03 25.14
N ASP A 23 -19.97 -1.94 25.28
CA ASP A 23 -20.69 -1.29 24.18
C ASP A 23 -19.76 -0.58 23.18
N ALA A 24 -18.56 -0.17 23.62
CA ALA A 24 -17.53 0.45 22.76
C ALA A 24 -17.05 -0.51 21.66
N LEU A 25 -17.10 -1.82 21.91
CA LEU A 25 -16.56 -2.86 21.03
C LEU A 25 -17.63 -3.57 20.17
N ASN A 26 -18.90 -3.18 20.30
CA ASN A 26 -19.99 -3.69 19.48
C ASN A 26 -20.39 -2.66 18.41
N ALA A 27 -20.45 -3.08 17.14
CA ALA A 27 -20.79 -2.23 16.00
C ALA A 27 -21.77 -2.95 15.06
N GLU A 28 -22.35 -2.24 14.08
CA GLU A 28 -22.94 -2.90 12.91
C GLU A 28 -21.84 -3.32 11.94
N ILE A 29 -20.88 -2.41 11.71
CA ILE A 29 -19.76 -2.63 10.79
C ILE A 29 -18.46 -2.33 11.51
N VAL A 30 -17.51 -3.25 11.42
CA VAL A 30 -16.13 -3.02 11.83
C VAL A 30 -15.23 -2.92 10.60
N VAL A 31 -14.34 -1.93 10.58
CA VAL A 31 -13.36 -1.72 9.52
C VAL A 31 -11.97 -1.93 10.10
N VAL A 32 -11.22 -2.87 9.56
CA VAL A 32 -9.85 -3.17 9.99
C VAL A 32 -8.87 -2.45 9.07
N GLY A 33 -8.11 -1.51 9.63
CA GLY A 33 -7.15 -0.65 8.94
C GLY A 33 -7.65 0.78 8.79
N ALA A 34 -6.92 1.75 9.37
CA ALA A 34 -7.20 3.18 9.24
C ALA A 34 -6.31 3.86 8.18
N GLY A 35 -6.18 3.20 7.03
CA GLY A 35 -5.68 3.81 5.80
C GLY A 35 -6.79 4.51 5.01
N ILE A 36 -6.45 5.04 3.83
CA ILE A 36 -7.41 5.74 2.96
C ILE A 36 -8.68 4.93 2.68
N THR A 37 -8.55 3.67 2.27
CA THR A 37 -9.71 2.81 1.94
C THR A 37 -10.63 2.62 3.14
N GLY A 38 -10.05 2.29 4.31
CA GLY A 38 -10.83 2.00 5.51
C GLY A 38 -11.56 3.23 6.05
N LEU A 39 -10.87 4.38 6.12
CA LEU A 39 -11.47 5.61 6.63
C LEU A 39 -12.55 6.18 5.70
N VAL A 40 -12.35 6.12 4.38
CA VAL A 40 -13.40 6.52 3.43
C VAL A 40 -14.63 5.62 3.56
N ALA A 41 -14.45 4.29 3.62
CA ALA A 41 -15.56 3.37 3.79
C ALA A 41 -16.30 3.61 5.11
N ALA A 42 -15.56 3.83 6.19
CA ALA A 42 -16.12 4.11 7.51
C ALA A 42 -16.96 5.39 7.53
N VAL A 43 -16.46 6.48 6.93
CA VAL A 43 -17.19 7.75 6.84
C VAL A 43 -18.46 7.61 6.00
N LEU A 44 -18.40 6.92 4.86
CA LEU A 44 -19.57 6.70 4.01
C LEU A 44 -20.67 5.90 4.74
N LEU A 45 -20.28 4.89 5.50
CA LEU A 45 -21.22 4.06 6.28
C LEU A 45 -21.78 4.84 7.48
N ALA A 46 -20.94 5.62 8.18
CA ALA A 46 -21.37 6.48 9.28
C ALA A 46 -22.31 7.61 8.80
N ARG A 47 -22.08 8.18 7.62
CA ARG A 47 -23.00 9.13 6.96
C ARG A 47 -24.40 8.54 6.75
N ALA A 48 -24.48 7.23 6.50
CA ALA A 48 -25.74 6.51 6.36
C ALA A 48 -26.36 6.07 7.72
N GLY A 49 -25.82 6.57 8.84
CA GLY A 49 -26.33 6.30 10.18
C GLY A 49 -25.91 4.94 10.76
N LYS A 50 -24.96 4.24 10.14
CA LYS A 50 -24.45 2.96 10.65
C LYS A 50 -23.54 3.16 11.85
N ARG A 51 -23.62 2.25 12.82
CA ARG A 51 -22.63 2.16 13.92
C ARG A 51 -21.33 1.55 13.41
N VAL A 52 -20.33 2.39 13.18
CA VAL A 52 -19.03 1.98 12.63
C VAL A 52 -17.94 2.01 13.70
N LEU A 53 -17.12 0.95 13.74
CA LEU A 53 -15.88 0.90 14.50
C LEU A 53 -14.71 0.69 13.54
N VAL A 54 -13.73 1.61 13.55
CA VAL A 54 -12.45 1.43 12.85
C VAL A 54 -11.41 0.94 13.84
N VAL A 55 -10.68 -0.11 13.49
CA VAL A 55 -9.61 -0.68 14.32
C VAL A 55 -8.29 -0.61 13.55
N GLU A 56 -7.31 0.07 14.14
CA GLU A 56 -5.97 0.28 13.60
C GLU A 56 -4.92 -0.19 14.60
N ALA A 57 -3.96 -0.97 14.13
CA ALA A 57 -2.95 -1.55 15.00
C ALA A 57 -1.84 -0.57 15.39
N ARG A 58 -1.63 0.47 14.58
CA ARG A 58 -0.66 1.53 14.81
C ARG A 58 -1.41 2.86 14.93
N THR A 59 -1.03 3.83 14.13
CA THR A 59 -1.72 5.11 13.96
C THR A 59 -2.34 5.18 12.56
N PRO A 60 -3.37 6.04 12.35
CA PRO A 60 -3.95 6.24 11.02
C PRO A 60 -2.88 6.60 9.99
N GLY A 61 -2.95 5.95 8.83
CA GLY A 61 -1.98 6.15 7.75
C GLY A 61 -0.56 5.64 8.01
N ALA A 62 -0.27 4.90 9.10
CA ALA A 62 1.10 4.51 9.47
C ALA A 62 1.87 3.66 8.44
N VAL A 63 1.19 3.07 7.46
CA VAL A 63 1.77 2.22 6.41
C VAL A 63 1.64 2.95 5.06
N THR A 64 1.10 2.33 4.02
CA THR A 64 1.15 2.82 2.63
C THR A 64 0.60 4.24 2.45
N THR A 65 -0.51 4.60 3.11
CA THR A 65 -1.12 5.94 2.96
C THR A 65 -0.22 7.09 3.43
N GLY A 66 0.47 6.94 4.55
CA GLY A 66 1.43 7.95 5.04
C GLY A 66 2.83 7.81 4.43
N ASN A 67 3.04 6.82 3.55
CA ASN A 67 4.35 6.51 2.95
C ASN A 67 4.31 6.46 1.41
N THR A 68 3.30 7.07 0.78
CA THR A 68 3.16 7.10 -0.68
C THR A 68 3.89 8.29 -1.32
N THR A 69 3.84 8.41 -2.65
CA THR A 69 4.06 9.68 -3.36
C THR A 69 2.79 10.52 -3.47
N ALA A 70 1.63 10.01 -3.04
CA ALA A 70 0.34 10.73 -2.98
C ALA A 70 -0.12 11.33 -4.31
N LYS A 71 0.13 10.60 -5.40
CA LYS A 71 -0.44 10.88 -6.72
C LYS A 71 -1.86 10.29 -6.80
N VAL A 72 -2.83 11.11 -7.15
CA VAL A 72 -4.22 10.76 -7.41
C VAL A 72 -4.45 10.92 -8.92
N SER A 73 -3.96 9.95 -9.70
CA SER A 73 -3.91 10.02 -11.17
C SER A 73 -4.60 8.83 -11.83
N LEU A 74 -5.23 9.07 -12.98
CA LEU A 74 -5.75 8.02 -13.87
C LEU A 74 -4.70 7.51 -14.86
N LEU A 75 -3.62 8.27 -15.07
CA LEU A 75 -2.44 7.81 -15.81
C LEU A 75 -1.43 7.22 -14.85
N GLN A 76 -1.25 5.90 -14.94
CA GLN A 76 -0.73 5.08 -13.86
C GLN A 76 0.57 4.34 -14.19
N GLY A 77 1.45 4.95 -15.00
CA GLY A 77 2.65 4.28 -15.50
C GLY A 77 2.31 3.44 -16.71
N SER A 78 2.51 2.12 -16.64
CA SER A 78 2.14 1.18 -17.70
C SER A 78 0.95 0.29 -17.33
N ARG A 79 0.13 0.72 -16.37
CA ARG A 79 -0.95 -0.11 -15.80
C ARG A 79 -2.06 -0.39 -16.81
N LEU A 80 -2.53 0.61 -17.56
CA LEU A 80 -3.67 0.40 -18.46
C LEU A 80 -3.31 -0.56 -19.58
N SER A 81 -2.14 -0.39 -20.20
CA SER A 81 -1.63 -1.32 -21.21
C SER A 81 -1.34 -2.71 -20.65
N THR A 82 -0.97 -2.82 -19.36
CA THR A 82 -0.78 -4.12 -18.70
C THR A 82 -2.10 -4.84 -18.45
N ILE A 83 -3.14 -4.12 -18.00
CA ILE A 83 -4.48 -4.66 -17.81
C ILE A 83 -5.09 -5.06 -19.18
N ALA A 84 -4.95 -4.20 -20.19
CA ALA A 84 -5.49 -4.42 -21.54
C ALA A 84 -4.90 -5.66 -22.26
N LYS A 85 -3.72 -6.14 -21.84
CA LYS A 85 -3.14 -7.41 -22.35
C LYS A 85 -3.88 -8.66 -21.87
N ARG A 86 -4.66 -8.55 -20.80
CA ARG A 86 -5.30 -9.69 -20.13
C ARG A 86 -6.82 -9.62 -20.15
N HIS A 87 -7.37 -8.41 -20.21
CA HIS A 87 -8.80 -8.15 -20.04
C HIS A 87 -9.41 -7.49 -21.27
N SER A 88 -10.74 -7.59 -21.37
CA SER A 88 -11.50 -6.93 -22.42
C SER A 88 -11.41 -5.40 -22.29
N ALA A 89 -11.59 -4.70 -23.42
CA ALA A 89 -11.68 -3.24 -23.43
C ALA A 89 -12.80 -2.71 -22.50
N ASP A 90 -13.89 -3.45 -22.37
CA ASP A 90 -14.97 -3.12 -21.44
C ASP A 90 -14.50 -3.12 -19.97
N LEU A 91 -13.77 -4.16 -19.53
CA LEU A 91 -13.20 -4.21 -18.18
C LEU A 91 -12.14 -3.12 -17.94
N VAL A 92 -11.33 -2.80 -18.96
CA VAL A 92 -10.38 -1.68 -18.88
C VAL A 92 -11.13 -0.36 -18.71
N GLY A 93 -12.21 -0.13 -19.46
CA GLY A 93 -13.06 1.05 -19.33
C GLY A 93 -13.70 1.15 -17.94
N GLN A 94 -14.19 0.02 -17.40
CA GLN A 94 -14.72 -0.04 -16.04
C GLN A 94 -13.64 0.28 -14.99
N TYR A 95 -12.42 -0.24 -15.13
CA TYR A 95 -11.31 0.09 -14.24
C TYR A 95 -11.04 1.60 -14.21
N VAL A 96 -10.99 2.23 -15.38
CA VAL A 96 -10.77 3.67 -15.54
C VAL A 96 -11.91 4.46 -14.90
N GLU A 97 -13.16 4.06 -15.14
CA GLU A 97 -14.34 4.75 -14.57
C GLU A 97 -14.37 4.68 -13.05
N GLY A 98 -14.06 3.52 -12.46
CA GLY A 98 -13.96 3.39 -11.00
C GLY A 98 -12.87 4.29 -10.40
N ASN A 99 -11.70 4.35 -11.06
CA ASN A 99 -10.63 5.26 -10.64
C ASN A 99 -11.01 6.74 -10.79
N ARG A 100 -11.76 7.10 -11.84
CA ARG A 100 -12.30 8.45 -12.07
C ARG A 100 -13.29 8.84 -10.97
N GLU A 101 -14.25 7.97 -10.63
CA GLU A 101 -15.17 8.21 -9.51
C GLU A 101 -14.41 8.36 -8.18
N GLY A 102 -13.39 7.52 -7.93
CA GLY A 102 -12.55 7.62 -6.74
C GLY A 102 -11.78 8.95 -6.66
N GLN A 103 -11.15 9.37 -7.75
CA GLN A 103 -10.47 10.67 -7.85
C GLN A 103 -11.44 11.83 -7.63
N ALA A 104 -12.60 11.81 -8.28
CA ALA A 104 -13.61 12.86 -8.17
C ALA A 104 -14.17 12.98 -6.74
N TRP A 105 -14.48 11.85 -6.10
CA TRP A 105 -14.95 11.84 -4.71
C TRP A 105 -13.93 12.44 -3.75
N LEU A 106 -12.65 12.06 -3.89
CA LEU A 106 -11.56 12.61 -3.08
C LEU A 106 -11.44 14.12 -3.31
N ALA A 107 -11.43 14.56 -4.57
CA ALA A 107 -11.30 15.97 -4.93
C ALA A 107 -12.42 16.82 -4.32
N GLN A 108 -13.67 16.33 -4.44
CA GLN A 108 -14.84 16.97 -3.86
C GLN A 108 -14.74 17.04 -2.34
N TYR A 109 -14.41 15.92 -1.68
CA TYR A 109 -14.27 15.88 -0.23
C TYR A 109 -13.21 16.88 0.26
N CYS A 110 -12.05 16.92 -0.38
CA CYS A 110 -10.98 17.86 -0.03
C CYS A 110 -11.45 19.32 -0.21
N THR A 111 -12.16 19.62 -1.30
CA THR A 111 -12.71 20.97 -1.54
C THR A 111 -13.70 21.37 -0.45
N GLU A 112 -14.65 20.50 -0.11
CA GLU A 112 -15.65 20.74 0.94
C GLU A 112 -15.04 20.94 2.33
N ARG A 113 -13.89 20.30 2.60
CA ARG A 113 -13.19 20.37 3.89
C ARG A 113 -12.02 21.37 3.90
N GLY A 114 -11.80 22.11 2.82
CA GLY A 114 -10.72 23.08 2.72
C GLY A 114 -9.31 22.46 2.75
N ILE A 115 -9.16 21.21 2.29
CA ILE A 115 -7.87 20.53 2.17
C ILE A 115 -7.24 20.91 0.82
N ALA A 116 -6.00 21.41 0.88
CA ALA A 116 -5.28 21.84 -0.31
C ALA A 116 -4.99 20.68 -1.27
N LEU A 117 -5.32 20.90 -2.54
CA LEU A 117 -4.97 20.02 -3.66
C LEU A 117 -4.05 20.77 -4.62
N GLN A 118 -3.19 20.03 -5.31
CA GLN A 118 -2.44 20.53 -6.45
C GLN A 118 -2.93 19.82 -7.71
N TYR A 119 -3.18 20.59 -8.76
CA TYR A 119 -3.57 20.09 -10.08
C TYR A 119 -2.39 20.29 -11.02
N GLU A 120 -1.92 19.19 -11.60
CA GLU A 120 -0.74 19.14 -12.45
C GLU A 120 -0.94 18.11 -13.55
N ASP A 121 -0.17 18.23 -14.63
CA ASP A 121 -0.11 17.17 -15.64
C ASP A 121 0.56 15.91 -15.05
N ALA A 122 0.06 14.74 -15.46
CA ALA A 122 0.71 13.45 -15.24
C ALA A 122 1.39 12.94 -16.52
N TYR A 123 2.58 12.37 -16.36
CA TYR A 123 3.34 11.75 -17.45
C TYR A 123 3.71 10.31 -17.15
N SER A 124 3.45 9.42 -18.12
CA SER A 124 4.06 8.09 -18.20
C SER A 124 5.04 8.08 -19.36
N TYR A 125 6.34 8.04 -19.06
CA TYR A 125 7.38 8.39 -20.04
C TYR A 125 8.48 7.34 -20.16
N ALA A 126 9.13 7.30 -21.32
CA ALA A 126 10.32 6.49 -21.55
C ALA A 126 11.58 7.32 -21.25
N GLN A 127 12.46 6.78 -20.41
CA GLN A 127 13.80 7.34 -20.19
C GLN A 127 14.75 6.95 -21.33
N PHE A 128 14.51 5.79 -21.96
CA PHE A 128 15.36 5.24 -23.00
C PHE A 128 14.53 4.82 -24.22
N GLU A 129 15.17 4.72 -25.39
CA GLU A 129 14.53 4.23 -26.63
C GLU A 129 13.79 2.90 -26.45
N ARG A 130 14.37 1.98 -25.67
CA ARG A 130 13.75 0.68 -25.34
C ARG A 130 12.40 0.80 -24.60
N GLY A 131 12.13 1.93 -23.95
CA GLY A 131 10.89 2.18 -23.22
C GLY A 131 9.76 2.72 -24.09
N LEU A 132 10.07 3.25 -25.28
CA LEU A 132 9.07 3.86 -26.18
C LEU A 132 7.93 2.91 -26.55
N PRO A 133 8.16 1.61 -26.87
CA PRO A 133 7.05 0.70 -27.16
C PRO A 133 6.07 0.56 -26.00
N THR A 134 6.57 0.54 -24.76
CA THR A 134 5.71 0.49 -23.55
C THR A 134 4.92 1.78 -23.38
N ALA A 135 5.56 2.94 -23.57
CA ALA A 135 4.86 4.23 -23.48
C ALA A 135 3.79 4.37 -24.58
N ARG A 136 4.07 3.88 -25.80
CA ARG A 136 3.11 3.86 -26.91
C ARG A 136 1.93 2.93 -26.62
N ALA A 137 2.17 1.73 -26.10
CA ALA A 137 1.11 0.83 -25.69
C ALA A 137 0.23 1.46 -24.58
N GLU A 138 0.82 2.20 -23.64
CA GLU A 138 0.05 2.95 -22.64
C GLU A 138 -0.78 4.06 -23.27
N PHE A 139 -0.21 4.80 -24.23
CA PHE A 139 -0.93 5.85 -24.96
C PHE A 139 -2.19 5.28 -25.62
N GLU A 140 -2.04 4.20 -26.40
CA GLU A 140 -3.13 3.53 -27.11
C GLU A 140 -4.19 2.98 -26.15
N ALA A 141 -3.78 2.35 -25.05
CA ALA A 141 -4.71 1.82 -24.05
C ALA A 141 -5.48 2.94 -23.33
N ALA A 142 -4.81 4.05 -23.00
CA ALA A 142 -5.43 5.20 -22.37
C ALA A 142 -6.43 5.91 -23.31
N GLU A 143 -6.05 6.09 -24.58
CA GLU A 143 -6.92 6.66 -25.62
C GLU A 143 -8.16 5.78 -25.85
N ALA A 144 -7.97 4.46 -25.99
CA ALA A 144 -9.07 3.50 -26.15
C ALA A 144 -10.01 3.47 -24.94
N ALA A 145 -9.50 3.74 -23.73
CA ALA A 145 -10.29 3.87 -22.53
C ALA A 145 -10.97 5.25 -22.36
N GLY A 146 -10.83 6.15 -23.34
CA GLY A 146 -11.43 7.48 -23.30
C GLY A 146 -10.76 8.45 -22.32
N LEU A 147 -9.51 8.18 -21.91
CA LEU A 147 -8.70 9.20 -21.25
C LEU A 147 -8.24 10.18 -22.32
N GLY A 148 -8.53 11.48 -22.14
CA GLY A 148 -8.11 12.56 -23.04
C GLY A 148 -6.61 12.82 -22.96
N VAL A 149 -5.81 11.81 -23.31
CA VAL A 149 -4.35 11.84 -23.28
C VAL A 149 -3.78 12.45 -24.56
N SER A 150 -2.57 12.98 -24.45
CA SER A 150 -1.77 13.43 -25.59
C SER A 150 -0.38 12.81 -25.56
N TRP A 151 0.18 12.50 -26.72
CA TRP A 151 1.59 12.12 -26.81
C TRP A 151 2.50 13.36 -26.74
N VAL A 152 3.61 13.24 -26.05
CA VAL A 152 4.64 14.29 -25.94
C VAL A 152 5.99 13.69 -26.29
N ASP A 153 6.68 14.24 -27.28
CA ASP A 153 7.99 13.76 -27.73
C ASP A 153 9.14 14.29 -26.87
N GLN A 154 9.03 15.52 -26.37
CA GLN A 154 10.07 16.20 -25.57
C GLN A 154 9.44 17.00 -24.44
N LEU A 155 10.11 17.04 -23.29
CA LEU A 155 9.73 17.82 -22.13
C LEU A 155 10.97 18.49 -21.54
N ASP A 156 10.85 19.76 -21.11
CA ASP A 156 11.94 20.50 -20.49
C ASP A 156 12.17 20.02 -19.04
N VAL A 157 12.96 18.97 -18.90
CA VAL A 157 13.34 18.36 -17.62
C VAL A 157 14.84 18.04 -17.63
N PRO A 158 15.53 18.05 -16.46
CA PRO A 158 16.98 17.89 -16.41
C PRO A 158 17.46 16.44 -16.54
N PHE A 159 16.60 15.53 -16.97
CA PHE A 159 16.86 14.10 -17.12
C PHE A 159 16.27 13.57 -18.42
N GLU A 160 16.68 12.36 -18.81
CA GLU A 160 16.27 11.78 -20.09
C GLU A 160 14.75 11.62 -20.20
N PHE A 161 14.20 12.14 -21.29
CA PHE A 161 12.82 12.00 -21.69
C PHE A 161 12.79 11.77 -23.21
N ARG A 162 12.43 10.56 -23.63
CA ARG A 162 12.40 10.17 -25.07
C ARG A 162 11.02 10.26 -25.70
N GLY A 163 10.00 10.39 -24.85
CA GLY A 163 8.60 10.45 -25.25
C GLY A 163 7.70 9.86 -24.17
N GLY A 164 6.45 10.29 -24.12
CA GLY A 164 5.51 9.79 -23.12
C GLY A 164 4.06 10.21 -23.34
N VAL A 165 3.20 9.59 -22.56
CA VAL A 165 1.78 9.91 -22.44
C VAL A 165 1.64 11.04 -21.45
N ARG A 166 0.89 12.08 -21.81
CA ARG A 166 0.47 13.17 -20.92
C ARG A 166 -1.03 13.05 -20.65
N LEU A 167 -1.42 13.21 -19.40
CA LEU A 167 -2.81 13.42 -18.98
C LEU A 167 -2.89 14.69 -18.13
N ALA A 168 -3.70 15.65 -18.55
CA ALA A 168 -3.84 16.93 -17.85
C ALA A 168 -4.68 16.82 -16.56
N ASP A 169 -4.59 17.85 -15.70
CA ASP A 169 -5.46 18.08 -14.54
C ASP A 169 -5.54 16.90 -13.55
N GLN A 170 -4.41 16.23 -13.32
CA GLN A 170 -4.30 15.17 -12.33
C GLN A 170 -3.95 15.74 -10.95
N ILE A 171 -4.36 15.02 -9.90
CA ILE A 171 -4.30 15.55 -8.54
C ILE A 171 -3.10 14.97 -7.80
N GLN A 172 -2.44 15.81 -7.00
CA GLN A 172 -1.50 15.39 -5.99
C GLN A 172 -1.71 16.22 -4.72
N PHE A 173 -1.41 15.63 -3.56
CA PHE A 173 -1.75 16.25 -2.27
C PHE A 173 -0.91 15.67 -1.12
N ASP A 174 -1.09 16.21 0.09
CA ASP A 174 -0.69 15.59 1.35
C ASP A 174 -1.86 14.73 1.89
N PRO A 175 -1.69 13.41 2.03
CA PRO A 175 -2.77 12.53 2.48
C PRO A 175 -3.12 12.66 3.96
N MET A 176 -2.25 13.22 4.80
CA MET A 176 -2.46 13.20 6.26
C MET A 176 -3.54 14.18 6.73
N PRO A 177 -3.61 15.44 6.25
CA PRO A 177 -4.75 16.33 6.52
C PRO A 177 -6.09 15.72 6.07
N PHE A 178 -6.09 14.99 4.96
CA PHE A 178 -7.29 14.29 4.48
C PHE A 178 -7.73 13.17 5.40
N LEU A 179 -6.81 12.32 5.89
CA LEU A 179 -7.15 11.33 6.92
C LEU A 179 -7.65 12.00 8.20
N GLY A 180 -7.03 13.10 8.63
CA GLY A 180 -7.47 13.87 9.81
C GLY A 180 -8.90 14.38 9.67
N ALA A 181 -9.27 14.90 8.51
CA ALA A 181 -10.64 15.34 8.23
C ALA A 181 -11.64 14.17 8.19
N LEU A 182 -11.26 13.01 7.62
CA LEU A 182 -12.10 11.81 7.64
C LEU A 182 -12.35 11.29 9.06
N ILE A 183 -11.32 11.29 9.90
CA ILE A 183 -11.45 10.88 11.31
C ILE A 183 -12.35 11.85 12.08
N SER A 184 -12.18 13.16 11.85
CA SER A 184 -13.04 14.18 12.45
C SER A 184 -14.50 13.98 12.05
N GLU A 185 -14.77 13.78 10.76
CA GLU A 185 -16.12 13.48 10.29
C GLU A 185 -16.65 12.15 10.84
N LEU A 186 -15.83 11.11 10.91
CA LEU A 186 -16.24 9.82 11.49
C LEU A 186 -16.77 10.02 12.91
N HIS A 187 -16.08 10.79 13.74
CA HIS A 187 -16.51 11.11 15.10
C HIS A 187 -17.77 11.99 15.12
N GLU A 188 -17.87 13.02 14.28
CA GLU A 188 -19.08 13.85 14.13
C GLU A 188 -20.32 13.01 13.78
N ARG A 189 -20.13 11.91 13.03
CA ARG A 189 -21.20 10.97 12.64
C ARG A 189 -21.42 9.84 13.66
N GLY A 190 -20.76 9.87 14.82
CA GLY A 190 -20.89 8.87 15.87
C GLY A 190 -20.15 7.55 15.61
N GLY A 191 -19.30 7.50 14.58
CA GLY A 191 -18.34 6.41 14.39
C GLY A 191 -17.16 6.52 15.37
N ARG A 192 -16.44 5.41 15.55
CA ARG A 192 -15.33 5.31 16.50
C ARG A 192 -14.06 4.82 15.82
N LEU A 193 -12.91 5.30 16.30
CA LEU A 193 -11.59 4.83 15.88
C LEU A 193 -10.81 4.33 17.10
N MET A 194 -10.29 3.10 17.01
CA MET A 194 -9.40 2.49 18.00
C MET A 194 -8.02 2.28 17.37
N THR A 195 -7.04 3.05 17.82
CA THR A 195 -5.63 2.91 17.41
C THR A 195 -4.85 2.04 18.39
N GLY A 196 -3.68 1.52 17.99
CA GLY A 196 -2.86 0.66 18.85
C GLY A 196 -3.47 -0.72 19.13
N GLN A 197 -4.47 -1.14 18.35
CA GLN A 197 -5.22 -2.38 18.55
C GLN A 197 -5.09 -3.29 17.33
N ARG A 198 -4.38 -4.40 17.47
CA ARG A 198 -4.15 -5.35 16.39
C ARG A 198 -5.24 -6.41 16.35
N VAL A 199 -5.98 -6.50 15.26
CA VAL A 199 -6.78 -7.69 14.96
C VAL A 199 -5.85 -8.85 14.65
N TYR A 200 -5.87 -9.90 15.45
CA TYR A 200 -5.01 -11.07 15.26
C TYR A 200 -5.76 -12.36 14.93
N ALA A 201 -7.08 -12.37 15.15
CA ALA A 201 -7.95 -13.45 14.72
C ALA A 201 -9.36 -12.91 14.48
N ALA A 202 -10.09 -13.57 13.59
CA ALA A 202 -11.50 -13.27 13.33
C ALA A 202 -12.28 -14.56 13.08
N SER A 203 -13.51 -14.63 13.56
CA SER A 203 -14.42 -15.74 13.32
C SER A 203 -15.86 -15.25 13.21
N THR A 204 -16.76 -16.14 12.83
CA THR A 204 -18.20 -15.92 12.97
C THR A 204 -18.66 -16.70 14.19
N ALA A 205 -19.37 -16.03 15.11
CA ALA A 205 -19.97 -16.65 16.29
C ALA A 205 -21.38 -16.09 16.49
N GLY A 206 -22.38 -16.97 16.63
CA GLY A 206 -23.78 -16.55 16.81
C GLY A 206 -24.34 -15.72 15.65
N GLY A 207 -23.90 -15.99 14.42
CA GLY A 207 -24.33 -15.26 13.21
C GLY A 207 -23.67 -13.89 13.02
N ARG A 208 -22.80 -13.46 13.94
CA ARG A 208 -22.08 -12.18 13.90
C ARG A 208 -20.58 -12.38 13.77
N VAL A 209 -19.88 -11.39 13.27
CA VAL A 209 -18.42 -11.34 13.28
C VAL A 209 -17.91 -11.12 14.70
N SER A 210 -16.85 -11.85 15.05
CA SER A 210 -16.07 -11.68 16.28
C SER A 210 -14.59 -11.48 15.92
N LEU A 211 -14.00 -10.38 16.39
CA LEU A 211 -12.60 -10.02 16.16
C LEU A 211 -11.85 -10.04 17.49
N LYS A 212 -10.73 -10.76 17.55
CA LYS A 212 -9.81 -10.71 18.68
C LYS A 212 -8.77 -9.62 18.46
N LEU A 213 -8.70 -8.68 19.39
CA LEU A 213 -7.82 -7.53 19.40
C LEU A 213 -6.72 -7.72 20.44
N ARG A 214 -5.54 -7.18 20.16
CA ARG A 214 -4.43 -7.12 21.12
C ARG A 214 -3.71 -5.78 21.04
N ASP A 215 -3.43 -5.18 22.19
CA ASP A 215 -2.58 -3.99 22.28
C ASP A 215 -1.08 -4.32 22.39
N ALA A 216 -0.24 -3.30 22.48
CA ALA A 216 1.21 -3.45 22.59
C ALA A 216 1.67 -4.07 23.93
N GLU A 217 0.84 -4.00 24.97
CA GLU A 217 1.11 -4.54 26.31
C GLU A 217 0.62 -5.99 26.45
N GLY A 218 -0.06 -6.52 25.43
CA GLY A 218 -0.62 -7.87 25.40
C GLY A 218 -2.05 -7.95 25.94
N GLY A 219 -2.69 -6.83 26.25
CA GLY A 219 -4.10 -6.77 26.63
C GLY A 219 -4.98 -7.24 25.49
N GLU A 220 -5.90 -8.17 25.79
CA GLU A 220 -6.80 -8.76 24.78
C GLU A 220 -8.24 -8.29 24.95
N GLN A 221 -8.88 -8.00 23.82
CA GLN A 221 -10.27 -7.57 23.76
C GLN A 221 -10.99 -8.25 22.59
N VAL A 222 -12.32 -8.26 22.63
CA VAL A 222 -13.14 -8.83 21.55
C VAL A 222 -14.12 -7.79 21.05
N ALA A 223 -14.04 -7.48 19.76
CA ALA A 223 -15.03 -6.66 19.06
C ALA A 223 -16.03 -7.54 18.31
N THR A 224 -17.29 -7.12 18.25
CA THR A 224 -18.35 -7.82 17.53
C THR A 224 -19.06 -6.89 16.55
N ALA A 225 -19.44 -7.44 15.39
CA ALA A 225 -20.11 -6.69 14.33
C ALA A 225 -20.97 -7.60 13.47
N ASP A 226 -21.84 -7.03 12.64
CA ASP A 226 -22.62 -7.79 11.66
C ASP A 226 -21.77 -8.05 10.40
N HIS A 227 -20.96 -7.06 10.02
CA HIS A 227 -20.04 -7.11 8.89
C HIS A 227 -18.63 -6.60 9.26
N CYS A 228 -17.62 -7.12 8.57
CA CYS A 228 -16.23 -6.70 8.70
C CYS A 228 -15.61 -6.37 7.35
N ILE A 229 -15.02 -5.18 7.22
CA ILE A 229 -14.21 -4.79 6.06
C ILE A 229 -12.73 -4.94 6.42
N LEU A 230 -12.00 -5.75 5.65
CA LEU A 230 -10.55 -5.88 5.73
C LEU A 230 -9.90 -4.93 4.71
N ALA A 231 -9.44 -3.78 5.19
CA ALA A 231 -8.72 -2.75 4.43
C ALA A 231 -7.24 -2.68 4.86
N THR A 232 -6.60 -3.84 4.98
CA THR A 232 -5.29 -4.04 5.63
C THR A 232 -4.12 -4.15 4.65
N GLY A 233 -4.26 -3.64 3.42
CA GLY A 233 -3.29 -3.80 2.34
C GLY A 233 -3.33 -5.19 1.70
N THR A 234 -3.30 -6.25 2.52
CA THR A 234 -3.63 -7.64 2.16
C THR A 234 -4.47 -8.26 3.28
N PRO A 235 -5.39 -9.21 3.00
CA PRO A 235 -6.18 -9.86 4.03
C PRO A 235 -5.32 -10.52 5.11
N ILE A 236 -5.63 -10.24 6.37
CA ILE A 236 -5.01 -10.88 7.54
C ILE A 236 -5.61 -12.26 7.87
N LEU A 237 -6.61 -12.69 7.09
CA LEU A 237 -7.27 -13.99 7.23
C LEU A 237 -6.92 -14.84 6.02
N ASP A 238 -6.36 -16.02 6.26
CA ASP A 238 -5.99 -17.00 5.22
C ASP A 238 -7.20 -17.76 4.65
N ARG A 239 -8.24 -17.01 4.30
CA ARG A 239 -9.47 -17.49 3.67
C ARG A 239 -9.52 -16.95 2.25
N GLY A 240 -10.06 -17.73 1.32
CA GLY A 240 -10.17 -17.31 -0.08
C GLY A 240 -8.85 -17.28 -0.86
N GLY A 241 -7.74 -17.76 -0.27
CA GLY A 241 -6.47 -17.96 -0.98
C GLY A 241 -5.79 -16.68 -1.47
N PHE A 242 -6.11 -15.50 -0.88
CA PHE A 242 -5.56 -14.22 -1.35
C PHE A 242 -4.03 -14.15 -1.28
N PHE A 243 -3.39 -14.86 -0.35
CA PHE A 243 -1.93 -14.97 -0.29
C PHE A 243 -1.31 -15.58 -1.57
N ALA A 244 -2.05 -16.40 -2.32
CA ALA A 244 -1.63 -17.02 -3.57
C ALA A 244 -2.04 -16.20 -4.81
N ARG A 245 -2.90 -15.19 -4.63
CA ARG A 245 -3.49 -14.32 -5.68
C ARG A 245 -2.90 -12.91 -5.69
N LEU A 246 -2.04 -12.60 -4.72
CA LEU A 246 -1.37 -11.33 -4.57
C LEU A 246 0.13 -11.55 -4.45
N HIS A 247 0.92 -10.66 -5.03
CA HIS A 247 2.34 -10.60 -4.74
C HIS A 247 2.72 -9.25 -4.12
N PRO A 248 3.55 -9.24 -3.06
CA PRO A 248 3.95 -8.02 -2.38
C PRO A 248 5.05 -7.30 -3.15
N SER A 249 4.92 -6.00 -3.32
CA SER A 249 5.90 -5.13 -3.95
C SER A 249 6.26 -3.97 -3.02
N ARG A 250 7.55 -3.75 -2.80
CA ARG A 250 8.07 -2.63 -2.01
C ARG A 250 8.76 -1.63 -2.92
N SER A 251 8.66 -0.35 -2.60
CA SER A 251 9.39 0.73 -3.29
C SER A 251 9.75 1.86 -2.35
N TYR A 252 10.75 2.64 -2.74
CA TYR A 252 11.38 3.65 -1.89
C TYR A 252 11.16 5.04 -2.45
N CYS A 253 11.17 6.03 -1.55
CA CYS A 253 11.07 7.43 -1.88
C CYS A 253 12.04 8.24 -1.04
N VAL A 254 12.62 9.27 -1.64
CA VAL A 254 13.46 10.26 -0.96
C VAL A 254 12.89 11.64 -1.29
N ALA A 255 12.74 12.50 -0.28
CA ALA A 255 12.45 13.91 -0.47
C ALA A 255 13.75 14.71 -0.43
N PHE A 256 13.84 15.75 -1.25
CA PHE A 256 15.01 16.60 -1.37
C PHE A 256 14.62 18.08 -1.28
N GLU A 257 15.45 18.85 -0.59
CA GLU A 257 15.58 20.28 -0.87
C GLU A 257 16.43 20.44 -2.11
N VAL A 258 15.98 21.26 -3.06
CA VAL A 258 16.66 21.47 -4.34
C VAL A 258 16.76 22.97 -4.60
N PRO A 259 17.95 23.49 -4.95
CA PRO A 259 18.08 24.87 -5.39
C PRO A 259 17.35 25.12 -6.71
N GLY A 260 16.63 26.24 -6.83
CA GLY A 260 15.94 26.65 -8.06
C GLY A 260 14.52 26.10 -8.19
N SER A 261 14.00 26.07 -9.42
CA SER A 261 12.63 25.65 -9.71
C SER A 261 12.49 24.12 -9.79
N LEU A 262 11.43 23.58 -9.18
CA LEU A 262 11.08 22.17 -9.29
C LEU A 262 10.21 21.88 -10.52
N PRO A 263 10.35 20.69 -11.14
CA PRO A 263 9.37 20.22 -12.12
C PRO A 263 7.99 20.17 -11.49
N ARG A 264 7.02 20.78 -12.17
CA ARG A 264 5.61 20.82 -11.72
C ARG A 264 4.85 19.52 -12.01
N PRO A 265 4.98 18.90 -13.21
CA PRO A 265 4.24 17.69 -13.50
C PRO A 265 4.62 16.52 -12.59
N MET A 266 3.66 15.62 -12.39
CA MET A 266 3.94 14.32 -11.80
C MET A 266 4.39 13.35 -12.90
N MET A 267 5.52 12.68 -12.72
CA MET A 267 6.12 11.87 -13.77
C MET A 267 6.44 10.47 -13.27
N LEU A 268 6.26 9.46 -14.10
CA LEU A 268 6.60 8.07 -13.82
C LEU A 268 7.19 7.42 -15.07
N SER A 269 8.41 6.89 -14.96
CA SER A 269 9.02 6.15 -16.06
C SER A 269 8.34 4.80 -16.26
N VAL A 270 8.18 4.39 -17.53
CA VAL A 270 7.65 3.07 -17.89
C VAL A 270 8.74 2.00 -17.99
N ASP A 271 10.00 2.41 -17.99
CA ASP A 271 11.18 1.56 -18.10
C ASP A 271 12.00 1.52 -16.80
N GLN A 272 12.92 0.56 -16.75
CA GLN A 272 13.83 0.36 -15.62
C GLN A 272 15.18 1.08 -15.84
N PRO A 273 15.77 1.62 -14.75
CA PRO A 273 15.22 1.66 -13.40
C PRO A 273 14.08 2.67 -13.25
N THR A 274 13.02 2.30 -12.51
CA THR A 274 11.83 3.15 -12.36
C THR A 274 12.18 4.48 -11.68
N ARG A 275 11.67 5.59 -12.22
CA ARG A 275 11.76 6.94 -11.65
C ARG A 275 10.38 7.58 -11.59
N SER A 276 9.92 7.80 -10.36
CA SER A 276 8.76 8.63 -10.07
C SER A 276 9.23 9.97 -9.58
N VAL A 277 8.78 11.07 -10.18
CA VAL A 277 9.13 12.44 -9.77
C VAL A 277 7.85 13.24 -9.53
N ARG A 278 7.84 14.08 -8.49
CA ARG A 278 6.87 15.17 -8.26
C ARG A 278 7.42 16.14 -7.23
N TYR A 279 6.86 17.35 -7.13
CA TYR A 279 7.09 18.22 -5.98
C TYR A 279 6.04 18.01 -4.87
N ALA A 280 6.32 18.51 -3.68
CA ALA A 280 5.40 18.55 -2.55
C ALA A 280 5.56 19.88 -1.80
N PRO A 281 4.49 20.69 -1.63
CA PRO A 281 4.53 21.84 -0.75
C PRO A 281 4.77 21.43 0.71
N THR A 282 5.57 22.19 1.44
CA THR A 282 5.84 22.05 2.87
C THR A 282 5.69 23.41 3.56
N ALA A 283 5.66 23.42 4.90
CA ALA A 283 5.51 24.67 5.66
C ALA A 283 6.65 25.68 5.42
N ASP A 284 7.82 25.19 5.02
CA ASP A 284 9.05 25.97 4.80
C ASP A 284 9.47 26.06 3.33
N GLY A 285 8.62 25.62 2.38
CA GLY A 285 8.90 25.72 0.94
C GLY A 285 8.32 24.57 0.14
N GLU A 286 9.12 23.99 -0.74
CA GLU A 286 8.76 22.82 -1.53
C GLU A 286 9.86 21.76 -1.46
N ARG A 287 9.48 20.49 -1.60
CA ARG A 287 10.41 19.36 -1.68
C ARG A 287 10.22 18.61 -2.98
N LEU A 288 11.32 18.18 -3.60
CA LEU A 288 11.30 17.22 -4.70
C LEU A 288 11.17 15.82 -4.11
N ILE A 289 10.16 15.06 -4.52
CA ILE A 289 10.02 13.63 -4.17
C ILE A 289 10.46 12.81 -5.38
N VAL A 290 11.47 11.96 -5.15
CA VAL A 290 11.93 10.98 -6.14
C VAL A 290 11.72 9.57 -5.58
N GLY A 291 10.95 8.77 -6.30
CA GLY A 291 10.62 7.39 -5.95
C GLY A 291 11.13 6.38 -6.98
N GLY A 292 11.37 5.15 -6.54
CA GLY A 292 11.86 4.07 -7.40
C GLY A 292 12.32 2.84 -6.62
N GLY A 293 13.20 2.05 -7.24
CA GLY A 293 13.79 0.88 -6.60
C GLY A 293 12.78 -0.22 -6.24
N GLY A 294 11.73 -0.38 -7.05
CA GLY A 294 10.68 -1.38 -6.81
C GLY A 294 11.22 -2.81 -6.84
N HIS A 295 10.83 -3.64 -5.87
CA HIS A 295 11.18 -5.07 -5.84
C HIS A 295 10.14 -5.90 -5.06
N THR A 296 10.20 -7.22 -5.18
CA THR A 296 9.42 -8.12 -4.31
C THR A 296 9.99 -8.10 -2.89
N VAL A 297 9.11 -8.01 -1.89
CA VAL A 297 9.49 -7.94 -0.46
C VAL A 297 10.35 -9.14 -0.07
N GLY A 298 11.41 -8.92 0.69
CA GLY A 298 12.33 -9.96 1.16
C GLY A 298 13.17 -10.67 0.09
N ARG A 299 13.15 -10.19 -1.15
CA ARG A 299 13.90 -10.79 -2.28
C ARG A 299 14.96 -9.88 -2.89
N LYS A 300 15.39 -8.85 -2.15
CA LYS A 300 16.46 -7.93 -2.55
C LYS A 300 17.62 -8.06 -1.58
N ASP A 301 18.83 -8.19 -2.12
CA ASP A 301 20.04 -8.43 -1.31
C ASP A 301 20.38 -7.26 -0.37
N SER A 302 20.26 -6.03 -0.86
CA SER A 302 20.43 -4.81 -0.06
C SER A 302 19.43 -3.76 -0.51
N ALA A 303 18.48 -3.44 0.35
CA ALA A 303 17.50 -2.39 0.14
C ALA A 303 18.17 -1.00 0.12
N ARG A 304 19.27 -0.83 0.87
CA ARG A 304 20.07 0.41 0.93
C ARG A 304 20.58 0.86 -0.44
N THR A 305 20.88 -0.08 -1.34
CA THR A 305 21.25 0.26 -2.73
C THR A 305 20.18 1.12 -3.43
N SER A 306 18.89 0.94 -3.11
CA SER A 306 17.80 1.76 -3.66
C SER A 306 17.89 3.21 -3.19
N TYR A 307 18.25 3.44 -1.93
CA TYR A 307 18.47 4.78 -1.40
C TYR A 307 19.64 5.46 -2.12
N ASP A 308 20.78 4.77 -2.20
CA ASP A 308 21.99 5.30 -2.85
C ASP A 308 21.74 5.60 -4.33
N GLU A 309 20.98 4.74 -5.02
CA GLU A 309 20.58 4.93 -6.41
C GLU A 309 19.68 6.17 -6.59
N LEU A 310 18.68 6.36 -5.73
CA LEU A 310 17.77 7.52 -5.79
C LEU A 310 18.51 8.83 -5.47
N VAL A 311 19.34 8.84 -4.44
CA VAL A 311 20.17 10.01 -4.08
C VAL A 311 21.17 10.33 -5.19
N GLY A 312 21.86 9.31 -5.70
CA GLY A 312 22.84 9.46 -6.77
C GLY A 312 22.20 9.96 -8.07
N TRP A 313 21.04 9.42 -8.46
CA TRP A 313 20.28 9.90 -9.61
C TRP A 313 19.84 11.35 -9.42
N THR A 314 19.27 11.68 -8.26
CA THR A 314 18.77 13.04 -8.00
C THR A 314 19.89 14.07 -8.01
N LYS A 315 21.02 13.81 -7.34
CA LYS A 315 22.16 14.74 -7.33
C LYS A 315 22.78 14.99 -8.70
N ARG A 316 22.70 14.03 -9.63
CA ARG A 316 23.17 14.20 -11.01
C ARG A 316 22.28 15.13 -11.83
N HIS A 317 20.96 15.02 -11.67
CA HIS A 317 19.98 15.80 -12.44
C HIS A 317 19.54 17.10 -11.75
N PHE A 318 19.74 17.20 -10.44
CA PHE A 318 19.43 18.36 -9.62
C PHE A 318 20.65 18.71 -8.76
N PRO A 319 21.66 19.40 -9.33
CA PRO A 319 22.87 19.77 -8.59
C PRO A 319 22.54 20.58 -7.33
N GLY A 320 23.14 20.18 -6.20
CA GLY A 320 22.86 20.80 -4.90
C GLY A 320 21.68 20.19 -4.14
N ALA A 321 21.00 19.18 -4.68
CA ALA A 321 19.93 18.49 -3.98
C ALA A 321 20.40 17.84 -2.66
N GLN A 322 19.68 18.12 -1.57
CA GLN A 322 19.96 17.60 -0.24
C GLN A 322 18.81 16.70 0.24
N PRO A 323 19.05 15.42 0.56
CA PRO A 323 18.00 14.54 1.06
C PRO A 323 17.54 15.01 2.44
N THR A 324 16.24 15.12 2.62
CA THR A 324 15.60 15.51 3.89
C THR A 324 14.87 14.35 4.55
N HIS A 325 14.21 13.51 3.73
CA HIS A 325 13.40 12.39 4.20
C HIS A 325 13.66 11.17 3.34
N PHE A 326 13.51 9.98 3.95
CA PHE A 326 13.58 8.71 3.26
C PHE A 326 12.56 7.76 3.85
N TRP A 327 11.74 7.17 2.99
CA TRP A 327 10.71 6.23 3.38
C TRP A 327 10.45 5.19 2.29
N SER A 328 9.57 4.25 2.59
CA SER A 328 9.15 3.23 1.65
C SER A 328 7.72 2.81 1.92
N ALA A 329 7.08 2.33 0.87
CA ALA A 329 5.74 1.77 0.92
C ALA A 329 5.74 0.38 0.31
N GLN A 330 4.81 -0.43 0.78
CA GLN A 330 4.50 -1.74 0.23
C GLN A 330 3.06 -1.78 -0.26
N ASP A 331 2.92 -2.42 -1.40
CA ASP A 331 1.67 -2.60 -2.13
C ASP A 331 1.54 -4.06 -2.52
N TYR A 332 0.32 -4.46 -2.85
CA TYR A 332 0.03 -5.81 -3.32
C TYR A 332 -0.51 -5.71 -4.75
N VAL A 333 0.03 -6.57 -5.61
CA VAL A 333 -0.32 -6.61 -7.02
C VAL A 333 -1.08 -7.92 -7.30
N PRO A 334 -2.32 -7.84 -7.81
CA PRO A 334 -3.13 -8.98 -8.22
C PRO A 334 -2.49 -9.78 -9.34
N VAL A 335 -2.66 -11.10 -9.31
CA VAL A 335 -2.15 -12.00 -10.37
C VAL A 335 -2.80 -11.77 -11.73
N ASP A 336 -3.98 -11.15 -11.76
CA ASP A 336 -4.73 -10.78 -12.95
C ASP A 336 -4.73 -9.26 -13.20
N GLU A 337 -3.97 -8.46 -12.43
CA GLU A 337 -3.82 -7.01 -12.62
C GLU A 337 -5.01 -6.11 -12.23
N LEU A 338 -6.14 -6.69 -11.78
CA LEU A 338 -7.31 -5.94 -11.33
C LEU A 338 -7.52 -6.05 -9.81
N PRO A 339 -7.97 -4.99 -9.12
CA PRO A 339 -8.17 -5.02 -7.66
C PRO A 339 -9.19 -6.06 -7.21
N TYR A 340 -9.07 -6.50 -5.94
CA TYR A 340 -10.07 -7.37 -5.31
C TYR A 340 -10.87 -6.61 -4.26
N VAL A 341 -12.14 -6.40 -4.53
CA VAL A 341 -13.10 -5.67 -3.70
C VAL A 341 -14.42 -6.43 -3.63
N GLY A 342 -14.87 -6.74 -2.41
CA GLY A 342 -16.11 -7.48 -2.18
C GLY A 342 -15.96 -8.61 -1.17
N PRO A 343 -16.77 -9.68 -1.23
CA PRO A 343 -16.72 -10.81 -0.31
C PRO A 343 -15.34 -11.46 -0.20
N LEU A 344 -14.90 -11.74 1.03
CA LEU A 344 -13.70 -12.53 1.30
C LEU A 344 -13.90 -14.00 0.87
N LEU A 345 -15.13 -14.51 1.00
CA LEU A 345 -15.55 -15.82 0.50
C LEU A 345 -16.83 -15.65 -0.34
N PRO A 346 -16.98 -16.38 -1.46
CA PRO A 346 -18.19 -16.30 -2.26
C PRO A 346 -19.45 -16.60 -1.44
N GLY A 347 -20.49 -15.79 -1.62
CA GLY A 347 -21.79 -15.98 -0.96
C GLY A 347 -21.85 -15.56 0.52
N SER A 348 -20.83 -14.87 1.05
CA SER A 348 -20.85 -14.37 2.43
C SER A 348 -20.41 -12.91 2.53
N ASP A 349 -21.28 -12.06 3.06
CA ASP A 349 -21.00 -10.64 3.28
C ASP A 349 -20.49 -10.34 4.70
N GLN A 350 -20.24 -11.36 5.51
CA GLN A 350 -19.72 -11.16 6.88
C GLN A 350 -18.31 -10.59 6.87
N PHE A 351 -17.48 -11.02 5.91
CA PHE A 351 -16.14 -10.50 5.71
C PHE A 351 -16.00 -10.01 4.28
N LEU A 352 -15.68 -8.73 4.13
CA LEU A 352 -15.38 -8.08 2.87
C LEU A 352 -13.91 -7.71 2.84
N VAL A 353 -13.32 -7.62 1.65
CA VAL A 353 -11.93 -7.25 1.42
C VAL A 353 -11.87 -6.10 0.43
N ALA A 354 -10.87 -5.23 0.60
CA ALA A 354 -10.40 -4.32 -0.43
C ALA A 354 -8.86 -4.36 -0.47
N THR A 355 -8.29 -4.89 -1.56
CA THR A 355 -6.85 -5.14 -1.70
C THR A 355 -6.41 -5.08 -3.16
N GLY A 356 -5.10 -5.16 -3.41
CA GLY A 356 -4.58 -5.37 -4.76
C GLY A 356 -4.51 -4.12 -5.63
N PHE A 357 -4.25 -2.96 -5.03
CA PHE A 357 -4.28 -1.69 -5.78
C PHE A 357 -3.04 -1.39 -6.63
N ALA A 358 -2.05 -2.28 -6.63
CA ALA A 358 -0.87 -2.19 -7.49
C ALA A 358 -0.19 -0.80 -7.50
N LYS A 359 0.01 -0.22 -6.30
CA LYS A 359 0.60 1.13 -6.04
C LYS A 359 -0.32 2.32 -6.27
N TRP A 360 -1.54 2.11 -6.76
CA TRP A 360 -2.50 3.16 -7.08
C TRP A 360 -3.67 3.21 -6.11
N GLY A 361 -3.38 2.99 -4.82
CA GLY A 361 -4.38 3.00 -3.74
C GLY A 361 -5.06 4.35 -3.50
N MET A 362 -4.48 5.47 -3.97
CA MET A 362 -5.09 6.79 -3.80
C MET A 362 -6.39 6.98 -4.59
N THR A 363 -6.52 6.34 -5.75
CA THR A 363 -7.75 6.31 -6.54
C THR A 363 -8.50 5.00 -6.30
N ASN A 364 -7.83 3.86 -6.44
CA ASN A 364 -8.46 2.54 -6.30
C ASN A 364 -8.99 2.30 -4.88
N GLY A 365 -8.32 2.82 -3.85
CA GLY A 365 -8.76 2.66 -2.46
C GLY A 365 -10.05 3.41 -2.16
N VAL A 366 -10.21 4.61 -2.73
CA VAL A 366 -11.46 5.39 -2.63
C VAL A 366 -12.56 4.71 -3.44
N ALA A 367 -12.27 4.27 -4.67
CA ALA A 367 -13.21 3.51 -5.49
C ALA A 367 -13.70 2.23 -4.78
N ALA A 368 -12.78 1.47 -4.18
CA ALA A 368 -13.12 0.29 -3.41
C ALA A 368 -14.03 0.61 -2.22
N ALA A 369 -13.75 1.70 -1.50
CA ALA A 369 -14.59 2.14 -0.39
C ALA A 369 -16.02 2.51 -0.84
N LEU A 370 -16.17 3.17 -1.99
CA LEU A 370 -17.47 3.48 -2.58
C LEU A 370 -18.26 2.21 -2.91
N LEU A 371 -17.61 1.19 -3.50
CA LEU A 371 -18.27 -0.10 -3.79
C LEU A 371 -18.71 -0.82 -2.52
N LEU A 372 -17.82 -0.93 -1.52
CA LEU A 372 -18.13 -1.61 -0.27
C LEU A 372 -19.26 -0.91 0.49
N ALA A 373 -19.27 0.42 0.50
CA ALA A 373 -20.36 1.18 1.11
C ALA A 373 -21.69 0.96 0.36
N LYS A 374 -21.70 1.05 -0.98
CA LYS A 374 -22.89 0.75 -1.80
C LYS A 374 -23.42 -0.67 -1.53
N HIS A 375 -22.52 -1.65 -1.45
CA HIS A 375 -22.84 -3.05 -1.17
C HIS A 375 -23.53 -3.23 0.18
N LEU A 376 -22.92 -2.74 1.27
CA LEU A 376 -23.45 -2.90 2.62
C LEU A 376 -24.72 -2.08 2.89
N LEU A 377 -24.94 -1.00 2.13
CA LEU A 377 -26.15 -0.18 2.23
C LEU A 377 -27.29 -0.67 1.32
N GLY A 378 -27.10 -1.76 0.58
CA GLY A 378 -28.11 -2.32 -0.33
C GLY A 378 -28.40 -1.43 -1.55
N GLY A 379 -27.44 -0.59 -1.93
CA GLY A 379 -27.56 0.29 -3.09
C GLY A 379 -27.34 -0.45 -4.41
N GLN A 380 -27.76 0.17 -5.52
CA GLN A 380 -27.43 -0.33 -6.86
C GLN A 380 -25.91 -0.30 -7.06
N GLN A 381 -25.35 -1.44 -7.47
CA GLN A 381 -23.92 -1.54 -7.75
C GLN A 381 -23.51 -0.63 -8.90
N ALA A 382 -22.30 -0.09 -8.80
CA ALA A 382 -21.76 0.76 -9.85
C ALA A 382 -21.54 -0.06 -11.14
N ARG A 383 -21.68 0.59 -12.30
CA ARG A 383 -21.52 -0.09 -13.61
C ARG A 383 -20.11 -0.64 -13.81
N TRP A 384 -19.13 -0.11 -13.09
CA TRP A 384 -17.73 -0.51 -13.12
C TRP A 384 -17.34 -1.53 -12.05
N ALA A 385 -18.29 -2.02 -11.24
CA ALA A 385 -18.00 -2.92 -10.13
C ALA A 385 -17.31 -4.23 -10.56
N SER A 386 -17.57 -4.70 -11.78
CA SER A 386 -17.01 -5.98 -12.26
C SER A 386 -15.48 -5.95 -12.38
N ALA A 387 -14.89 -4.80 -12.72
CA ALA A 387 -13.43 -4.63 -12.78
C ALA A 387 -12.73 -4.64 -11.41
N PHE A 388 -13.50 -4.63 -10.32
CA PHE A 388 -13.00 -4.65 -8.94
C PHE A 388 -13.47 -5.90 -8.19
N ALA A 389 -14.23 -6.80 -8.80
CA ALA A 389 -14.86 -7.91 -8.09
C ALA A 389 -13.81 -8.85 -7.47
N SER A 390 -13.95 -9.16 -6.17
CA SER A 390 -13.06 -10.10 -5.47
C SER A 390 -13.17 -11.56 -5.93
N TRP A 391 -14.21 -11.89 -6.69
CA TRP A 391 -14.47 -13.20 -7.29
C TRP A 391 -15.10 -13.01 -8.66
N SER A 392 -14.39 -13.38 -9.74
CA SER A 392 -14.95 -13.27 -11.10
C SER A 392 -14.26 -14.19 -12.13
N PRO A 393 -14.96 -14.62 -13.20
CA PRO A 393 -14.39 -15.47 -14.26
C PRO A 393 -13.13 -14.90 -14.93
N HIS A 394 -12.94 -13.58 -14.92
CA HIS A 394 -11.75 -12.94 -15.48
C HIS A 394 -10.44 -13.32 -14.76
N GLU A 395 -10.52 -13.87 -13.54
CA GLU A 395 -9.35 -14.32 -12.79
C GLU A 395 -8.64 -15.50 -13.47
N LEU A 396 -9.33 -16.22 -14.36
CA LEU A 396 -8.75 -17.29 -15.15
C LEU A 396 -7.52 -16.81 -15.97
N THR A 397 -7.47 -15.52 -16.32
CA THR A 397 -6.34 -14.90 -17.02
C THR A 397 -5.08 -14.80 -16.14
N GLY A 398 -5.23 -14.82 -14.82
CA GLY A 398 -4.14 -14.76 -13.84
C GLY A 398 -3.53 -16.11 -13.48
N LEU A 399 -4.11 -17.24 -13.90
CA LEU A 399 -3.71 -18.59 -13.42
C LEU A 399 -2.24 -18.94 -13.71
N THR A 400 -1.72 -18.57 -14.88
CA THR A 400 -0.31 -18.82 -15.24
C THR A 400 0.65 -17.97 -14.40
N THR A 401 0.27 -16.72 -14.15
CA THR A 401 1.03 -15.80 -13.29
C THR A 401 0.99 -16.27 -11.84
N ALA A 402 -0.18 -16.72 -11.36
CA ALA A 402 -0.33 -17.33 -10.04
C ALA A 402 0.56 -18.57 -9.90
N LEU A 403 0.57 -19.48 -10.88
CA LEU A 403 1.44 -20.66 -10.84
C LEU A 403 2.92 -20.26 -10.73
N LYS A 404 3.39 -19.31 -11.53
CA LYS A 404 4.76 -18.82 -11.48
C LYS A 404 5.11 -18.21 -10.12
N ILE A 405 4.27 -17.31 -9.60
CA ILE A 405 4.49 -16.67 -8.30
C ILE A 405 4.51 -17.72 -7.18
N ASN A 406 3.57 -18.67 -7.18
CA ASN A 406 3.52 -19.71 -6.17
C ASN A 406 4.69 -20.71 -6.29
N MET A 407 5.22 -20.96 -7.49
CA MET A 407 6.47 -21.70 -7.67
C MET A 407 7.67 -20.95 -7.07
N GLU A 408 7.78 -19.64 -7.29
CA GLU A 408 8.83 -18.82 -6.67
C GLU A 408 8.69 -18.81 -5.14
N VAL A 409 7.47 -18.71 -4.61
CA VAL A 409 7.19 -18.85 -3.17
C VAL A 409 7.65 -20.22 -2.67
N GLY A 410 7.29 -21.31 -3.35
CA GLY A 410 7.72 -22.66 -2.99
C GLY A 410 9.23 -22.85 -3.01
N TRP A 411 9.90 -22.25 -4.01
CA TRP A 411 11.37 -22.22 -4.09
C TRP A 411 11.98 -21.46 -2.91
N HIS A 412 11.52 -20.24 -2.62
CA HIS A 412 12.03 -19.45 -1.49
C HIS A 412 11.73 -20.08 -0.14
N MET A 413 10.59 -20.76 0.00
CA MET A 413 10.29 -21.59 1.15
C MET A 413 11.37 -22.67 1.26
N ALA A 414 11.55 -23.54 0.27
CA ALA A 414 12.54 -24.62 0.34
C ALA A 414 13.98 -24.12 0.52
N ALA A 415 14.44 -23.16 -0.29
CA ALA A 415 15.79 -22.63 -0.25
C ALA A 415 16.11 -21.98 1.11
N GLY A 416 15.18 -21.19 1.67
CA GLY A 416 15.38 -20.53 2.96
C GLY A 416 15.69 -21.49 4.11
N TRP A 417 15.16 -22.72 4.07
CA TRP A 417 15.46 -23.74 5.08
C TRP A 417 16.80 -24.46 4.85
N VAL A 418 17.35 -24.44 3.64
CA VAL A 418 18.58 -25.19 3.28
C VAL A 418 19.83 -24.30 3.30
N THR A 419 19.69 -23.02 2.95
CA THR A 419 20.81 -22.06 2.85
C THR A 419 21.52 -21.67 4.16
N PRO A 420 20.92 -21.68 5.38
CA PRO A 420 21.57 -21.10 6.56
C PRO A 420 22.72 -21.94 7.16
N VAL A 421 23.07 -23.07 6.53
CA VAL A 421 24.24 -23.90 6.88
C VAL A 421 25.58 -23.22 6.53
N ALA A 422 25.59 -22.15 5.71
CA ALA A 422 26.82 -21.55 5.18
C ALA A 422 27.31 -20.27 5.90
N HIS A 423 26.49 -19.60 6.72
CA HIS A 423 26.91 -18.36 7.39
C HIS A 423 27.45 -18.65 8.80
N ARG A 424 28.79 -18.64 8.94
CA ARG A 424 29.46 -18.65 10.25
C ARG A 424 28.98 -17.46 11.09
N ASN A 425 28.88 -17.67 12.41
CA ASN A 425 28.62 -16.66 13.44
C ASN A 425 29.69 -15.54 13.43
N GLY A 426 29.63 -14.66 12.44
CA GLY A 426 30.41 -13.43 12.38
C GLY A 426 29.83 -12.37 13.31
N GLN A 427 30.65 -11.38 13.66
CA GLN A 427 30.19 -10.21 14.39
C GLN A 427 29.37 -9.33 13.45
N LEU A 428 28.12 -9.03 13.82
CA LEU A 428 27.26 -8.13 13.04
C LEU A 428 27.75 -6.69 13.17
N ARG A 429 27.72 -5.96 12.07
CA ARG A 429 27.90 -4.51 12.07
C ARG A 429 26.59 -3.85 12.48
N ASP A 430 26.67 -2.65 13.03
CA ASP A 430 25.47 -1.85 13.31
C ASP A 430 24.65 -1.60 12.03
N GLY A 431 23.33 -1.78 12.13
CA GLY A 431 22.39 -1.81 11.00
C GLY A 431 22.33 -3.14 10.24
N GLY A 432 23.14 -4.14 10.62
CA GLY A 432 23.19 -5.45 9.99
C GLY A 432 22.26 -6.48 10.64
N GLY A 433 21.87 -7.48 9.85
CA GLY A 433 21.15 -8.65 10.33
C GLY A 433 21.43 -9.87 9.47
N SER A 434 21.36 -11.04 10.08
CA SER A 434 21.61 -12.33 9.42
C SER A 434 20.78 -13.45 10.04
N VAL A 435 20.36 -14.40 9.21
CA VAL A 435 19.86 -15.70 9.66
C VAL A 435 20.99 -16.72 9.58
N SER A 436 21.23 -17.45 10.67
CA SER A 436 22.24 -18.50 10.74
C SER A 436 21.76 -19.71 11.54
N GLY A 437 22.46 -20.84 11.39
CA GLY A 437 22.18 -22.08 12.12
C GLY A 437 21.62 -23.19 11.23
N PRO A 438 21.60 -24.44 11.72
CA PRO A 438 21.03 -25.54 10.95
C PRO A 438 19.50 -25.38 10.84
N PRO A 439 18.85 -26.01 9.84
CA PRO A 439 17.42 -25.89 9.59
C PRO A 439 16.53 -26.12 10.84
N TRP A 440 16.94 -27.01 11.74
CA TRP A 440 16.21 -27.32 12.97
C TRP A 440 16.40 -26.31 14.10
N HIS A 441 17.41 -25.43 14.06
CA HIS A 441 17.76 -24.45 15.10
C HIS A 441 18.28 -23.14 14.47
N MET A 442 17.52 -22.56 13.53
CA MET A 442 17.87 -21.28 12.92
C MET A 442 17.59 -20.11 13.89
N VAL A 443 18.45 -19.08 13.85
CA VAL A 443 18.29 -17.84 14.63
C VAL A 443 18.46 -16.63 13.70
N ALA A 444 17.55 -15.66 13.80
CA ALA A 444 17.70 -14.34 13.19
C ALA A 444 18.36 -13.40 14.20
N ARG A 445 19.56 -12.90 13.88
CA ARG A 445 20.31 -11.92 14.69
C ARG A 445 20.32 -10.58 13.99
N SER A 446 20.05 -9.50 14.71
CA SER A 446 20.19 -8.11 14.22
C SER A 446 20.98 -7.26 15.20
N MET A 447 21.72 -6.28 14.70
CA MET A 447 22.46 -5.28 15.48
C MET A 447 21.94 -3.91 15.07
N VAL A 448 21.20 -3.24 15.96
CA VAL A 448 20.60 -1.93 15.69
C VAL A 448 20.83 -1.00 16.85
N ASP A 449 21.49 0.12 16.57
CA ASP A 449 21.86 1.18 17.52
C ASP A 449 22.69 0.61 18.68
N GLY A 450 23.61 -0.31 18.34
CA GLY A 450 24.46 -1.01 19.30
C GLY A 450 23.77 -2.10 20.14
N VAL A 451 22.47 -2.34 19.94
CA VAL A 451 21.71 -3.40 20.63
C VAL A 451 21.54 -4.63 19.75
N GLU A 452 22.04 -5.78 20.23
CA GLU A 452 21.87 -7.06 19.54
C GLU A 452 20.53 -7.68 19.93
N ARG A 453 19.79 -8.17 18.94
CA ARG A 453 18.51 -8.84 19.15
C ARG A 453 18.49 -10.17 18.42
N CYS A 454 17.94 -11.18 19.09
CA CYS A 454 17.71 -12.51 18.55
C CYS A 454 16.21 -12.77 18.51
N VAL A 455 15.74 -13.29 17.37
CA VAL A 455 14.35 -13.67 17.16
C VAL A 455 14.28 -14.94 16.31
N SER A 456 13.10 -15.55 16.27
CA SER A 456 12.80 -16.61 15.30
C SER A 456 12.93 -16.06 13.88
N PRO A 457 13.67 -16.74 12.98
CA PRO A 457 13.75 -16.35 11.57
C PRO A 457 12.54 -16.85 10.78
N VAL A 458 11.52 -17.43 11.42
CA VAL A 458 10.37 -18.04 10.76
C VAL A 458 9.16 -17.12 10.86
N CYS A 459 8.66 -16.70 9.71
CA CYS A 459 7.47 -15.87 9.61
C CYS A 459 6.25 -16.55 10.26
N THR A 460 5.54 -15.81 11.12
CA THR A 460 4.34 -16.27 11.84
C THR A 460 3.08 -16.39 10.98
N HIS A 461 3.16 -16.04 9.70
CA HIS A 461 2.08 -16.25 8.73
C HIS A 461 2.08 -17.68 8.20
N LEU A 462 2.96 -17.99 7.25
CA LEU A 462 3.04 -19.32 6.60
C LEU A 462 4.45 -19.92 6.60
N GLY A 463 5.27 -19.58 7.62
CA GLY A 463 6.53 -20.30 7.88
C GLY A 463 7.70 -19.98 6.95
N GLY A 464 7.64 -18.86 6.21
CA GLY A 464 8.75 -18.41 5.37
C GLY A 464 9.95 -17.96 6.20
N VAL A 465 11.17 -18.31 5.75
CA VAL A 465 12.40 -17.82 6.39
C VAL A 465 12.63 -16.36 6.01
N LEU A 466 12.83 -15.53 7.02
CA LEU A 466 12.95 -14.08 6.88
C LEU A 466 14.31 -13.66 6.34
N SER A 467 14.33 -12.51 5.70
CA SER A 467 15.54 -11.84 5.19
C SER A 467 15.69 -10.47 5.86
N TRP A 468 16.93 -9.99 6.00
CA TRP A 468 17.17 -8.68 6.60
C TRP A 468 17.09 -7.56 5.56
N ASN A 469 16.33 -6.52 5.86
CA ASN A 469 16.26 -5.28 5.09
C ASN A 469 17.12 -4.21 5.80
N ASP A 470 18.25 -3.89 5.20
CA ASP A 470 19.28 -2.99 5.74
C ASP A 470 18.95 -1.49 5.58
N ALA A 471 17.97 -1.13 4.76
CA ALA A 471 17.49 0.24 4.63
C ALA A 471 16.57 0.63 5.78
N GLU A 472 15.70 -0.30 6.18
CA GLU A 472 14.63 -0.06 7.16
C GLU A 472 14.87 -0.75 8.49
N LYS A 473 15.94 -1.54 8.59
CA LYS A 473 16.30 -2.33 9.77
C LYS A 473 15.16 -3.27 10.18
N SER A 474 14.62 -4.03 9.22
CA SER A 474 13.47 -4.93 9.41
C SER A 474 13.74 -6.35 8.90
N TRP A 475 12.96 -7.30 9.41
CA TRP A 475 12.89 -8.66 8.87
C TRP A 475 11.72 -8.77 7.90
N ASP A 476 12.02 -9.14 6.65
CA ASP A 476 11.05 -9.18 5.56
C ASP A 476 10.87 -10.64 5.08
N CYS A 477 9.60 -11.08 4.99
CA CYS A 477 9.24 -12.41 4.52
C CYS A 477 9.16 -12.44 2.98
N PRO A 478 9.97 -13.28 2.30
CA PRO A 478 10.01 -13.37 0.83
C PRO A 478 8.77 -14.02 0.19
N LEU A 479 7.90 -14.61 1.01
CA LEU A 479 6.72 -15.35 0.55
C LEU A 479 5.56 -14.40 0.26
N HIS A 480 4.99 -13.82 1.31
CA HIS A 480 3.76 -13.01 1.23
C HIS A 480 3.94 -11.58 1.77
N GLY A 481 5.19 -11.18 2.06
CA GLY A 481 5.52 -9.79 2.37
C GLY A 481 5.23 -9.34 3.80
N SER A 482 5.05 -10.28 4.74
CA SER A 482 5.02 -9.91 6.17
C SER A 482 6.33 -9.27 6.60
N ARG A 483 6.26 -8.27 7.48
CA ARG A 483 7.43 -7.54 7.97
C ARG A 483 7.44 -7.40 9.48
N PHE A 484 8.63 -7.47 10.06
CA PHE A 484 8.85 -7.42 11.50
C PHE A 484 9.99 -6.46 11.85
N GLY A 485 9.90 -5.83 13.01
CA GLY A 485 10.95 -4.99 13.58
C GLY A 485 12.16 -5.83 13.99
N PRO A 486 13.29 -5.19 14.33
CA PRO A 486 14.50 -5.88 14.74
C PRO A 486 14.29 -6.75 16.00
N ASP A 487 13.29 -6.43 16.81
CA ASP A 487 12.88 -7.13 18.03
C ASP A 487 11.75 -8.14 17.85
N GLY A 488 11.32 -8.36 16.60
CA GLY A 488 10.30 -9.33 16.22
C GLY A 488 8.88 -8.78 16.16
N THR A 489 8.65 -7.51 16.50
CA THR A 489 7.31 -6.92 16.49
C THR A 489 6.75 -6.81 15.07
N VAL A 490 5.50 -7.19 14.83
CA VAL A 490 4.87 -7.08 13.50
C VAL A 490 4.76 -5.62 13.07
N LEU A 491 5.32 -5.30 11.89
CA LEU A 491 5.22 -3.99 11.25
C LEU A 491 4.13 -3.95 10.19
N GLU A 492 4.02 -5.02 9.38
CA GLU A 492 3.15 -5.09 8.21
C GLU A 492 2.73 -6.54 7.93
N GLY A 493 1.47 -6.73 7.54
CA GLY A 493 0.85 -8.05 7.35
C GLY A 493 1.32 -8.79 6.09
N PRO A 494 0.81 -10.01 5.84
CA PRO A 494 -0.38 -10.62 6.48
C PRO A 494 -0.18 -11.20 7.89
N ALA A 495 1.06 -11.35 8.37
CA ALA A 495 1.30 -11.79 9.75
C ALA A 495 0.60 -10.90 10.77
N THR A 496 0.05 -11.50 11.82
CA THR A 496 -0.64 -10.80 12.92
C THR A 496 -0.02 -11.03 14.28
N ARG A 497 1.06 -11.81 14.36
CA ARG A 497 1.76 -12.17 15.60
C ARG A 497 3.24 -11.87 15.49
N ASP A 498 3.80 -11.36 16.58
CA ASP A 498 5.23 -11.11 16.70
C ASP A 498 6.04 -12.40 16.60
N LEU A 499 7.30 -12.29 16.18
CA LEU A 499 8.26 -13.39 16.22
C LEU A 499 8.57 -13.75 17.67
N SER A 500 8.75 -15.05 17.94
CA SER A 500 9.26 -15.49 19.24
C SER A 500 10.71 -15.03 19.42
N ARG A 501 11.09 -14.76 20.67
CA ARG A 501 12.45 -14.37 21.07
C ARG A 501 13.24 -15.57 21.56
#